data_AF-A0A7S8C5H0-F1
#
_entry.id   AF-A0A7S8C5H0-F1
#
_cell.length_a   1.000
_cell.length_b   1.000
_cell.length_c   1.000
_cell.angle_alpha   90.00
_cell.angle_beta   90.00
_cell.angle_gamma   90.00
#
_symmetry.space_group_name_H-M   'P 1'
#
loop_
_entity.id
_entity.type
_entity.pdbx_description
1 polymer ?
#
loop_
_entity_poly.entity_id
_entity_poly.type
_entity_poly.pdbx_seq_one_letter_code
_entity_poly.pdbx_strand_id
1 'polypeptide(L)'
;MASEREHWSSRLGFILAAAGSAVGLGNIWRFPYVTGENGGAAFLIIYLSIVFSIGFSVVIAELIIGRATQLNPVGAFKRLAGGVWPVAGYVGIATAFVILSFYCVIAGWTLAYMVKSITGTVLSSDIDQVGATFSTFISDPFEPVIYTAIFAALSVLVVLRGVTHGIERAARYLMPALLVILLVLVGRSVTLEGASAGIAFFLQPDFSKVTWGTLFAALGQAFFSLSLGMGAMITYGSYLRPHDGIFGSALWVTVIDTSVAVLAGLVILPAVFAFGAEPSAGPGLTFITLPSIFAQMPLGEVFAILFFFLLVIAALTSAVSLLEVVVAYFVDEFSANRINTTMIVGAFTFVVAVPSSLSLGVWSGYTIAGKGVLDALDFLTNNITMPVGGLLIALFVGWVIKPEIVRDLVEDSKIPPIVVAAWRIVIRFVAPVAIATILVNGLV
;
A
#
# COMPACT_ATOMS: atom_id res chain seq x y z
N MET A 1 -4.51 -12.26 33.58
CA MET A 1 -5.80 -11.98 32.90
C MET A 1 -5.45 -11.66 31.46
N ALA A 2 -6.03 -12.35 30.47
CA ALA A 2 -5.87 -11.93 29.08
C ALA A 2 -6.43 -10.49 28.97
N SER A 3 -5.64 -9.53 28.52
CA SER A 3 -6.16 -8.18 28.27
C SER A 3 -7.28 -8.27 27.25
N GLU A 4 -8.43 -7.65 27.50
CA GLU A 4 -9.48 -7.54 26.48
C GLU A 4 -8.88 -6.96 25.19
N ARG A 5 -9.19 -7.58 24.05
CA ARG A 5 -8.72 -7.12 22.74
C ARG A 5 -9.26 -5.71 22.49
N GLU A 6 -8.40 -4.82 22.00
CA GLU A 6 -8.84 -3.49 21.59
C GLU A 6 -9.80 -3.57 20.40
N HIS A 7 -10.76 -2.67 20.35
CA HIS A 7 -11.69 -2.52 19.23
C HIS A 7 -11.65 -1.09 18.70
N TRP A 8 -11.97 -0.93 17.43
CA TRP A 8 -12.20 0.40 16.85
C TRP A 8 -13.26 1.17 17.66
N SER A 9 -13.05 2.47 17.84
CA SER A 9 -14.02 3.33 18.53
C SER A 9 -15.30 3.53 17.71
N SER A 10 -15.18 3.46 16.38
CA SER A 10 -16.29 3.59 15.44
C SER A 10 -16.02 2.87 14.11
N ARG A 11 -17.08 2.56 13.36
CA ARG A 11 -16.99 2.04 11.99
C ARG A 11 -16.24 2.98 11.05
N LEU A 12 -16.42 4.29 11.20
CA LEU A 12 -15.67 5.29 10.43
C LEU A 12 -14.17 5.23 10.76
N GLY A 13 -13.83 5.03 12.03
CA GLY A 13 -12.46 4.82 12.49
C GLY A 13 -11.78 3.64 11.79
N PHE A 14 -12.47 2.49 11.74
CA PHE A 14 -12.02 1.34 10.95
C PHE A 14 -11.83 1.70 9.47
N ILE A 15 -12.84 2.29 8.82
CA ILE A 15 -12.79 2.60 7.39
C ILE A 15 -11.60 3.52 7.08
N LEU A 16 -11.37 4.57 7.88
CA LEU A 16 -10.24 5.48 7.67
C LEU A 16 -8.90 4.79 7.93
N ALA A 17 -8.79 3.93 8.95
CA ALA A 17 -7.56 3.19 9.22
C ALA A 17 -7.25 2.17 8.13
N ALA A 18 -8.24 1.37 7.71
CA ALA A 18 -8.10 0.40 6.63
C ALA A 18 -7.84 1.10 5.28
N ALA A 19 -8.51 2.21 4.99
CA ALA A 19 -8.22 3.01 3.80
C ALA A 19 -6.82 3.63 3.88
N GLY A 20 -6.35 4.07 5.05
CA GLY A 20 -4.97 4.55 5.20
C GLY A 20 -3.91 3.45 5.14
N SER A 21 -4.28 2.20 5.41
CA SER A 21 -3.40 1.04 5.17
C SER A 21 -3.25 0.76 3.68
N ALA A 22 -4.34 0.88 2.90
CA ALA A 22 -4.33 0.72 1.44
C ALA A 22 -3.69 1.93 0.73
N VAL A 23 -4.10 3.14 1.09
CA VAL A 23 -3.55 4.40 0.55
C VAL A 23 -2.12 4.60 1.05
N GLY A 24 -1.16 4.28 0.20
CA GLY A 24 0.25 4.40 0.49
C GLY A 24 1.06 5.01 -0.65
N LEU A 25 2.37 4.76 -0.62
CA LEU A 25 3.28 5.12 -1.72
C LEU A 25 2.83 4.48 -3.03
N GLY A 26 2.23 3.28 -2.97
CA GLY A 26 1.65 2.57 -4.12
C GLY A 26 0.65 3.38 -4.94
N ASN A 27 -0.21 4.16 -4.30
CA ASN A 27 -1.22 4.98 -4.96
C ASN A 27 -0.64 6.25 -5.54
N ILE A 28 0.30 6.87 -4.82
CA ILE A 28 0.73 8.22 -5.14
C ILE A 28 1.92 8.22 -6.10
N TRP A 29 2.86 7.28 -5.97
CA TRP A 29 4.03 7.24 -6.85
C TRP A 29 3.95 6.19 -7.96
N ARG A 30 3.30 5.05 -7.71
CA ARG A 30 3.49 3.81 -8.49
C ARG A 30 2.40 3.67 -9.48
N PHE A 31 1.17 3.85 -9.01
CA PHE A 31 0.03 3.92 -9.88
C PHE A 31 0.23 4.88 -11.07
N PRO A 32 0.75 6.11 -10.91
CA PRO A 32 0.95 7.00 -12.06
C PRO A 32 2.01 6.52 -13.05
N TYR A 33 3.17 6.05 -12.61
CA TYR A 33 4.20 5.55 -13.56
C TYR A 33 3.74 4.26 -14.24
N VAL A 34 3.13 3.32 -13.50
CA VAL A 34 2.59 2.07 -14.09
C VAL A 34 1.50 2.40 -15.10
N THR A 35 0.64 3.38 -14.80
CA THR A 35 -0.35 3.88 -15.77
C THR A 35 0.31 4.50 -17.00
N GLY A 36 1.38 5.28 -16.81
CA GLY A 36 2.20 5.86 -17.87
C GLY A 36 2.77 4.81 -18.82
N GLU A 37 3.38 3.76 -18.27
CA GLU A 37 4.00 2.66 -19.02
C GLU A 37 2.99 1.76 -19.75
N ASN A 38 1.74 1.73 -19.29
CA ASN A 38 0.73 0.77 -19.75
C ASN A 38 -0.41 1.38 -20.56
N GLY A 39 -0.20 2.56 -21.16
CA GLY A 39 -1.15 3.14 -22.11
C GLY A 39 -2.29 3.96 -21.47
N GLY A 40 -2.06 4.51 -20.27
CA GLY A 40 -2.91 5.54 -19.70
C GLY A 40 -4.32 5.05 -19.37
N ALA A 41 -5.33 5.68 -19.94
CA ALA A 41 -6.73 5.43 -19.57
C ALA A 41 -7.21 3.99 -19.82
N ALA A 42 -6.65 3.27 -20.81
CA ALA A 42 -7.00 1.87 -21.04
C ALA A 42 -6.55 0.98 -19.88
N PHE A 43 -5.34 1.19 -19.37
CA PHE A 43 -4.85 0.56 -18.14
C PHE A 43 -5.74 0.92 -16.95
N LEU A 44 -6.12 2.19 -16.79
CA LEU A 44 -7.00 2.63 -15.70
C LEU A 44 -8.32 1.85 -15.68
N ILE A 45 -8.98 1.67 -16.83
CA ILE A 45 -10.25 0.92 -16.91
C ILE A 45 -10.05 -0.55 -16.49
N ILE A 46 -8.97 -1.19 -16.95
CA ILE A 46 -8.63 -2.58 -16.61
C ILE A 46 -8.34 -2.70 -15.11
N TYR A 47 -7.51 -1.79 -14.58
CA TYR A 47 -7.20 -1.69 -13.16
C TYR A 47 -8.45 -1.55 -12.30
N LEU A 48 -9.34 -0.60 -12.61
CA LEU A 48 -10.59 -0.38 -11.89
C LEU A 48 -11.47 -1.64 -11.90
N SER A 49 -11.56 -2.30 -13.07
CA SER A 49 -12.34 -3.53 -13.21
C SER A 49 -11.79 -4.65 -12.32
N ILE A 50 -10.47 -4.79 -12.23
CA ILE A 50 -9.81 -5.77 -11.36
C ILE A 50 -10.00 -5.43 -9.88
N VAL A 51 -9.81 -4.16 -9.51
CA VAL A 51 -9.95 -3.68 -8.13
C VAL A 51 -11.35 -3.95 -7.60
N PHE A 52 -12.40 -3.58 -8.34
CA PHE A 52 -13.79 -3.77 -7.91
C PHE A 52 -14.32 -5.20 -8.07
N SER A 53 -13.58 -6.08 -8.75
CA SER A 53 -13.92 -7.50 -8.86
C SER A 53 -13.07 -8.37 -7.92
N ILE A 54 -11.81 -8.60 -8.26
CA ILE A 54 -10.88 -9.48 -7.55
C ILE A 54 -10.42 -8.83 -6.26
N GLY A 55 -9.91 -7.60 -6.32
CA GLY A 55 -9.33 -6.90 -5.15
C GLY A 55 -10.35 -6.79 -4.02
N PHE A 56 -11.51 -6.22 -4.31
CA PHE A 56 -12.64 -6.09 -3.39
C PHE A 56 -13.08 -7.43 -2.80
N SER A 57 -13.11 -8.50 -3.61
CA SER A 57 -13.49 -9.84 -3.14
C SER A 57 -12.49 -10.40 -2.12
N VAL A 58 -11.20 -10.17 -2.34
CA VAL A 58 -10.13 -10.59 -1.41
C VAL A 58 -10.12 -9.73 -0.15
N VAL A 59 -10.37 -8.42 -0.24
CA VAL A 59 -10.55 -7.57 0.96
C VAL A 59 -11.69 -8.11 1.84
N ILE A 60 -12.84 -8.45 1.24
CA ILE A 60 -13.94 -9.08 1.99
C ILE A 60 -13.49 -10.38 2.65
N ALA A 61 -12.74 -11.22 1.93
CA ALA A 61 -12.24 -12.49 2.45
C ALA A 61 -11.32 -12.29 3.67
N GLU A 62 -10.38 -11.34 3.62
CA GLU A 62 -9.51 -11.01 4.75
C GLU A 62 -10.31 -10.50 5.96
N LEU A 63 -11.26 -9.59 5.74
CA LEU A 63 -12.10 -9.05 6.80
C LEU A 63 -13.00 -10.11 7.44
N ILE A 64 -13.49 -11.08 6.65
CA ILE A 64 -14.23 -12.24 7.17
C ILE A 64 -13.35 -13.04 8.13
N ILE A 65 -12.13 -13.40 7.72
CA ILE A 65 -11.20 -14.18 8.55
C ILE A 65 -10.89 -13.45 9.87
N GLY A 66 -10.56 -12.16 9.77
CA GLY A 66 -10.25 -11.32 10.92
C GLY A 66 -11.43 -11.18 11.88
N ARG A 67 -12.57 -10.69 11.38
CA ARG A 67 -13.75 -10.39 12.22
C ARG A 67 -14.31 -11.65 12.88
N ALA A 68 -14.33 -12.78 12.16
CA ALA A 68 -14.87 -14.04 12.68
C ALA A 68 -14.08 -14.60 13.86
N THR A 69 -12.79 -14.29 13.94
CA THR A 69 -11.88 -14.91 14.91
C THR A 69 -11.47 -13.95 16.02
N GLN A 70 -11.41 -12.66 15.73
CA GLN A 70 -10.84 -11.63 16.61
C GLN A 70 -9.41 -11.97 17.05
N LEU A 71 -8.62 -12.52 16.12
CA LEU A 71 -7.23 -12.94 16.32
C LEU A 71 -6.34 -12.40 15.20
N ASN A 72 -5.03 -12.34 15.46
CA ASN A 72 -3.98 -12.19 14.46
C ASN A 72 -4.12 -13.23 13.30
N PRO A 73 -3.45 -13.01 12.14
CA PRO A 73 -3.57 -13.90 10.99
C PRO A 73 -3.32 -15.38 11.28
N VAL A 74 -2.25 -15.74 12.00
CA VAL A 74 -1.93 -17.15 12.31
C VAL A 74 -2.99 -17.77 13.21
N GLY A 75 -3.33 -17.08 14.30
CA GLY A 75 -4.38 -17.51 15.23
C GLY A 75 -5.73 -17.68 14.54
N ALA A 76 -6.05 -16.79 13.59
CA ALA A 76 -7.29 -16.83 12.83
C ALA A 76 -7.41 -18.09 11.98
N PHE A 77 -6.40 -18.42 11.16
CA PHE A 77 -6.40 -19.65 10.36
C PHE A 77 -6.39 -20.91 11.25
N LYS A 78 -5.65 -20.87 12.36
CA LYS A 78 -5.60 -21.97 13.35
C LYS A 78 -6.97 -22.24 13.96
N ARG A 79 -7.74 -21.19 14.28
CA ARG A 79 -9.08 -21.30 14.87
C ARG A 79 -10.14 -21.75 13.87
N LEU A 80 -10.08 -21.26 12.62
CA LEU A 80 -11.12 -21.54 11.63
C LEU A 80 -11.00 -22.95 11.01
N ALA A 81 -9.79 -23.45 10.81
CA ALA A 81 -9.56 -24.77 10.20
C ALA A 81 -8.45 -25.58 10.85
N GLY A 82 -7.37 -24.95 11.33
CA GLY A 82 -6.20 -25.66 11.84
C GLY A 82 -5.43 -26.40 10.75
N GLY A 83 -4.75 -27.49 11.12
CA GLY A 83 -3.94 -28.28 10.19
C GLY A 83 -2.83 -27.47 9.54
N VAL A 84 -2.78 -27.46 8.20
CA VAL A 84 -1.76 -26.73 7.41
C VAL A 84 -2.07 -25.24 7.21
N TRP A 85 -3.30 -24.79 7.47
CA TRP A 85 -3.74 -23.42 7.17
C TRP A 85 -3.06 -22.29 7.96
N PRO A 86 -2.52 -22.49 9.18
CA PRO A 86 -1.70 -21.47 9.84
C PRO A 86 -0.52 -20.97 8.98
N VAL A 87 -0.04 -21.77 8.01
CA VAL A 87 0.98 -21.35 7.03
C VAL A 87 0.58 -20.07 6.29
N ALA A 88 -0.70 -19.89 5.93
CA ALA A 88 -1.17 -18.67 5.26
C ALA A 88 -0.97 -17.43 6.15
N GLY A 89 -1.20 -17.57 7.46
CA GLY A 89 -0.93 -16.51 8.43
C GLY A 89 0.55 -16.20 8.57
N TYR A 90 1.41 -17.22 8.61
CA TYR A 90 2.87 -17.04 8.66
C TYR A 90 3.42 -16.37 7.40
N VAL A 91 2.94 -16.76 6.22
CA VAL A 91 3.27 -16.09 4.96
C VAL A 91 2.87 -14.62 5.00
N GLY A 92 1.66 -14.31 5.50
CA GLY A 92 1.19 -12.93 5.64
C GLY A 92 2.09 -12.10 6.56
N ILE A 93 2.39 -12.58 7.77
CA ILE A 93 3.24 -11.87 8.74
C ILE A 93 4.66 -11.69 8.22
N ALA A 94 5.25 -12.73 7.62
CA ALA A 94 6.58 -12.64 7.03
C ALA A 94 6.61 -11.62 5.88
N THR A 95 5.58 -11.63 5.03
CA THR A 95 5.42 -10.65 3.95
C THR A 95 5.32 -9.23 4.51
N ALA A 96 4.44 -9.00 5.49
CA ALA A 96 4.29 -7.68 6.10
C ALA A 96 5.59 -7.17 6.73
N PHE A 97 6.35 -8.04 7.41
CA PHE A 97 7.63 -7.69 8.01
C PHE A 97 8.70 -7.33 6.96
N VAL A 98 8.82 -8.13 5.89
CA VAL A 98 9.77 -7.85 4.81
C VAL A 98 9.41 -6.56 4.10
N ILE A 99 8.12 -6.34 3.76
CA ILE A 99 7.66 -5.08 3.15
C ILE A 99 7.99 -3.91 4.06
N LEU A 100 7.62 -3.97 5.34
CA LEU A 100 7.86 -2.89 6.29
C LEU A 100 9.33 -2.46 6.34
N SER A 101 10.27 -3.41 6.21
CA SER A 101 11.70 -3.11 6.26
C SER A 101 12.13 -2.18 5.12
N PHE A 102 11.99 -2.57 3.85
CA PHE A 102 12.39 -1.74 2.73
C PHE A 102 11.43 -0.55 2.51
N TYR A 103 10.15 -0.68 2.87
CA TYR A 103 9.19 0.41 2.79
C TYR A 103 9.59 1.58 3.70
N CYS A 104 10.12 1.32 4.91
CA CYS A 104 10.68 2.37 5.77
C CYS A 104 11.84 3.13 5.12
N VAL A 105 12.65 2.49 4.28
CA VAL A 105 13.74 3.15 3.55
C VAL A 105 13.17 4.19 2.60
N ILE A 106 12.24 3.77 1.75
CA ILE A 106 11.71 4.66 0.73
C ILE A 106 10.80 5.74 1.34
N ALA A 107 10.06 5.40 2.40
CA ALA A 107 9.35 6.39 3.20
C ALA A 107 10.30 7.40 3.84
N GLY A 108 11.48 6.98 4.30
CA GLY A 108 12.56 7.87 4.73
C GLY A 108 12.98 8.86 3.64
N TRP A 109 13.03 8.46 2.37
CA TRP A 109 13.32 9.38 1.26
C TRP A 109 12.25 10.45 1.13
N THR A 110 10.97 10.10 1.28
CA THR A 110 9.88 11.10 1.24
C THR A 110 10.00 12.13 2.36
N LEU A 111 10.42 11.69 3.55
CA LEU A 111 10.68 12.58 4.69
C LEU A 111 11.88 13.49 4.42
N ALA A 112 12.98 12.94 3.87
CA ALA A 112 14.14 13.72 3.46
C ALA A 112 13.80 14.76 2.41
N TYR A 113 13.02 14.37 1.38
CA TYR A 113 12.60 15.27 0.31
C TYR A 113 11.60 16.33 0.76
N MET A 114 10.76 16.05 1.76
CA MET A 114 9.95 17.08 2.41
C MET A 114 10.87 18.15 3.04
N VAL A 115 11.88 17.73 3.81
CA VAL A 115 12.84 18.66 4.43
C VAL A 115 13.64 19.41 3.36
N LYS A 116 14.15 18.72 2.34
CA LYS A 116 14.92 19.32 1.24
C LYS A 116 14.08 20.29 0.41
N SER A 117 12.76 20.07 0.30
CA SER A 117 11.83 20.99 -0.35
C SER A 117 11.63 22.26 0.47
N ILE A 118 11.55 22.15 1.80
CA ILE A 118 11.49 23.31 2.72
C ILE A 118 12.77 24.15 2.65
N THR A 119 13.93 23.52 2.43
CA THR A 119 15.20 24.24 2.28
C THR A 119 15.50 24.70 0.85
N GLY A 120 14.64 24.34 -0.12
CA GLY A 120 14.83 24.64 -1.55
C GLY A 120 15.94 23.85 -2.24
N THR A 121 16.58 22.89 -1.56
CA THR A 121 17.78 22.19 -2.07
C THR A 121 17.51 21.19 -3.21
N VAL A 122 16.26 20.77 -3.41
CA VAL A 122 15.85 19.86 -4.50
C VAL A 122 15.10 20.57 -5.63
N LEU A 123 14.94 21.90 -5.54
CA LEU A 123 14.21 22.68 -6.54
C LEU A 123 15.19 23.25 -7.56
N SER A 124 15.45 22.48 -8.62
CA SER A 124 16.20 22.94 -9.79
C SER A 124 15.45 22.59 -11.07
N SER A 125 15.51 23.48 -12.06
CA SER A 125 14.97 23.21 -13.41
C SER A 125 15.89 22.28 -14.22
N ASP A 126 17.13 22.09 -13.79
CA ASP A 126 18.08 21.17 -14.39
C ASP A 126 17.82 19.73 -13.88
N ILE A 127 17.26 18.89 -14.74
CA ILE A 127 16.90 17.51 -14.38
C ILE A 127 18.12 16.64 -14.05
N ASP A 128 19.27 16.91 -14.67
CA ASP A 128 20.51 16.17 -14.42
C ASP A 128 21.05 16.54 -13.04
N GLN A 129 20.94 17.81 -12.66
CA GLN A 129 21.28 18.27 -11.32
C GLN A 129 20.38 17.61 -10.25
N VAL A 130 19.06 17.58 -10.47
CA VAL A 130 18.13 16.91 -9.53
C VAL A 130 18.41 15.40 -9.47
N GLY A 131 18.70 14.77 -10.61
CA GLY A 131 19.10 13.37 -10.67
C GLY A 131 20.38 13.08 -9.88
N ALA A 132 21.40 13.94 -10.01
CA ALA A 132 22.63 13.84 -9.23
C ALA A 132 22.37 14.05 -7.73
N THR A 133 21.49 14.99 -7.34
CA THR A 133 21.08 15.19 -5.95
C THR A 133 20.41 13.93 -5.38
N PHE A 134 19.50 13.30 -6.12
CA PHE A 134 18.85 12.06 -5.70
C PHE A 134 19.86 10.92 -5.58
N SER A 135 20.69 10.71 -6.61
CA SER A 135 21.68 9.64 -6.63
C SER A 135 22.70 9.79 -5.50
N THR A 136 23.15 11.01 -5.21
CA THR A 136 24.08 11.29 -4.09
C THR A 136 23.42 10.98 -2.76
N PHE A 137 22.14 11.36 -2.60
CA PHE A 137 21.39 11.09 -1.38
C PHE A 137 21.19 9.59 -1.13
N ILE A 138 20.68 8.82 -2.10
CA ILE A 138 20.37 7.40 -1.89
C ILE A 138 21.62 6.52 -1.77
N SER A 139 22.77 6.97 -2.31
CA SER A 139 24.03 6.23 -2.22
C SER A 139 24.88 6.59 -1.00
N ASP A 140 24.54 7.68 -0.29
CA ASP A 140 25.19 8.05 0.97
C ASP A 140 24.95 6.98 2.04
N PRO A 141 25.97 6.53 2.79
CA PRO A 141 25.83 5.45 3.76
C PRO A 141 25.09 5.86 5.06
N PHE A 142 24.86 7.14 5.30
CA PHE A 142 24.32 7.65 6.56
C PHE A 142 22.99 8.38 6.39
N GLU A 143 22.89 9.33 5.47
CA GLU A 143 21.73 10.22 5.31
C GLU A 143 20.41 9.43 5.12
N PRO A 144 20.27 8.52 4.13
CA PRO A 144 19.03 7.76 3.95
C PRO A 144 18.75 6.81 5.12
N VAL A 145 19.79 6.27 5.78
CA VAL A 145 19.64 5.41 6.96
C VAL A 145 19.11 6.20 8.16
N ILE A 146 19.57 7.43 8.38
CA ILE A 146 19.07 8.31 9.44
C ILE A 146 17.59 8.63 9.20
N TYR A 147 17.20 9.00 7.98
CA TYR A 147 15.78 9.24 7.68
C TYR A 147 14.92 7.98 7.79
N THR A 148 15.47 6.81 7.45
CA THR A 148 14.82 5.50 7.70
C THR A 148 14.59 5.29 9.20
N ALA A 149 15.58 5.59 10.04
CA ALA A 149 15.47 5.46 11.50
C ALA A 149 14.38 6.39 12.07
N ILE A 150 14.37 7.65 11.63
CA ILE A 150 13.37 8.65 12.03
C ILE A 150 11.97 8.18 11.62
N PHE A 151 11.81 7.72 10.38
CA PHE A 151 10.52 7.26 9.87
C PHE A 151 10.02 6.00 10.60
N ALA A 152 10.90 5.02 10.84
CA ALA A 152 10.58 3.83 11.62
C ALA A 152 10.16 4.20 13.05
N ALA A 153 10.84 5.16 13.68
CA ALA A 153 10.47 5.67 15.00
C ALA A 153 9.09 6.33 15.00
N LEU A 154 8.73 7.13 13.98
CA LEU A 154 7.39 7.70 13.85
C LEU A 154 6.32 6.60 13.76
N SER A 155 6.57 5.54 12.99
CA SER A 155 5.65 4.41 12.87
C SER A 155 5.46 3.69 14.21
N VAL A 156 6.55 3.44 14.94
CA VAL A 156 6.54 2.87 16.29
C VAL A 156 5.73 3.75 17.26
N LEU A 157 5.93 5.07 17.25
CA LEU A 157 5.22 6.00 18.12
C LEU A 157 3.70 5.94 17.97
N VAL A 158 3.21 5.71 16.74
CA VAL A 158 1.78 5.53 16.49
C VAL A 158 1.30 4.19 17.04
N VAL A 159 1.98 3.08 16.71
CA VAL A 159 1.56 1.72 17.11
C VAL A 159 1.63 1.49 18.63
N LEU A 160 2.59 2.13 19.31
CA LEU A 160 2.76 2.10 20.76
C LEU A 160 1.50 2.54 21.52
N ARG A 161 0.70 3.45 20.93
CA ARG A 161 -0.52 3.98 21.55
C ARG A 161 -1.75 3.11 21.33
N GLY A 162 -1.60 1.92 20.75
CA GLY A 162 -2.71 1.00 20.52
C GLY A 162 -3.55 1.34 19.29
N VAL A 163 -4.60 0.56 19.09
CA VAL A 163 -5.51 0.66 17.94
C VAL A 163 -6.31 1.94 18.02
N THR A 164 -6.97 2.19 19.15
CA THR A 164 -7.89 3.33 19.30
C THR A 164 -7.17 4.67 19.45
N HIS A 165 -6.16 4.74 20.32
CA HIS A 165 -5.49 6.00 20.66
C HIS A 165 -4.29 6.30 19.75
N GLY A 166 -3.79 5.30 19.03
CA GLY A 166 -2.70 5.42 18.06
C GLY A 166 -3.22 5.40 16.62
N ILE A 167 -3.48 4.19 16.11
CA ILE A 167 -3.78 3.93 14.70
C ILE A 167 -5.01 4.70 14.23
N GLU A 168 -6.15 4.52 14.91
CA GLU A 168 -7.42 5.18 14.54
C GLU A 168 -7.30 6.70 14.64
N ARG A 169 -6.66 7.20 15.70
CA ARG A 169 -6.46 8.63 15.88
C ARG A 169 -5.60 9.22 14.78
N ALA A 170 -4.50 8.57 14.40
CA ALA A 170 -3.67 8.99 13.29
C ALA A 170 -4.48 9.04 11.98
N ALA A 171 -5.15 7.94 11.62
CA ALA A 171 -5.95 7.86 10.40
C ALA A 171 -7.07 8.92 10.34
N ARG A 172 -7.72 9.20 11.48
CA ARG A 172 -8.81 10.19 11.59
C ARG A 172 -8.39 11.60 11.18
N TYR A 173 -7.13 12.00 11.43
CA TYR A 173 -6.62 13.32 11.06
C TYR A 173 -5.83 13.31 9.75
N LEU A 174 -5.02 12.28 9.55
CA LEU A 174 -4.10 12.17 8.43
C LEU A 174 -4.82 11.90 7.11
N MET A 175 -5.86 11.06 7.08
CA MET A 175 -6.57 10.73 5.85
C MET A 175 -7.35 11.93 5.26
N PRO A 176 -8.10 12.72 6.06
CA PRO A 176 -8.70 13.95 5.54
C PRO A 176 -7.66 14.98 5.09
N ALA A 177 -6.55 15.13 5.82
CA ALA A 177 -5.48 16.05 5.45
C ALA A 177 -4.85 15.65 4.09
N LEU A 178 -4.58 14.35 3.90
CA LEU A 178 -4.10 13.80 2.63
C LEU A 178 -5.07 14.15 1.49
N LEU A 179 -6.38 13.93 1.67
CA LEU A 179 -7.37 14.22 0.63
C LEU A 179 -7.40 15.71 0.27
N VAL A 180 -7.36 16.60 1.27
CA VAL A 180 -7.35 18.06 1.04
C VAL A 180 -6.12 18.47 0.25
N ILE A 181 -4.93 18.00 0.66
CA ILE A 181 -3.67 18.30 -0.05
C ILE A 181 -3.74 17.78 -1.48
N LEU A 182 -4.24 16.56 -1.68
CA LEU A 182 -4.38 15.96 -3.00
C LEU A 182 -5.28 16.78 -3.92
N LEU A 183 -6.42 17.28 -3.42
CA LEU A 183 -7.32 18.13 -4.19
C LEU A 183 -6.68 19.47 -4.59
N VAL A 184 -5.88 20.07 -3.70
CA VAL A 184 -5.11 21.28 -4.02
C VAL A 184 -4.10 21.01 -5.14
N LEU A 185 -3.37 19.89 -5.05
CA LEU A 185 -2.39 19.49 -6.06
C LEU A 185 -3.05 19.17 -7.41
N VAL A 186 -4.22 18.52 -7.41
CA VAL A 186 -5.00 18.26 -8.63
C VAL A 186 -5.41 19.59 -9.26
N GLY A 187 -5.98 20.52 -8.47
CA GLY A 187 -6.37 21.84 -8.97
C GLY A 187 -5.21 22.60 -9.60
N ARG A 188 -4.00 22.48 -9.03
CA ARG A 188 -2.80 23.06 -9.64
C ARG A 188 -2.39 22.35 -10.92
N SER A 189 -2.33 21.01 -10.92
CA SER A 189 -1.83 20.22 -12.03
C SER A 189 -2.68 20.37 -13.29
N VAL A 190 -4.02 20.32 -13.15
CA VAL A 190 -4.94 20.42 -14.30
C VAL A 190 -5.06 21.82 -14.89
N THR A 191 -4.55 22.84 -14.21
CA THR A 191 -4.54 24.25 -14.67
C THR A 191 -3.22 24.68 -15.29
N LEU A 192 -2.23 23.77 -15.37
CA LEU A 192 -0.98 24.04 -16.07
C LEU A 192 -1.20 24.18 -17.58
N GLU A 193 -0.41 25.03 -18.22
CA GLU A 193 -0.39 25.13 -19.68
C GLU A 193 0.12 23.80 -20.27
N GLY A 194 -0.60 23.22 -21.23
CA GLY A 194 -0.29 21.90 -21.79
C GLY A 194 -0.84 20.69 -20.99
N ALA A 195 -1.46 20.91 -19.82
CA ALA A 195 -2.03 19.83 -18.99
C ALA A 195 -3.09 18.98 -19.71
N SER A 196 -3.79 19.55 -20.70
CA SER A 196 -4.85 18.87 -21.46
C SER A 196 -4.38 17.59 -22.14
N ALA A 197 -3.12 17.53 -22.59
CA ALA A 197 -2.54 16.33 -23.19
C ALA A 197 -2.41 15.20 -22.16
N GLY A 198 -1.95 15.50 -20.94
CA GLY A 198 -1.83 14.52 -19.86
C GLY A 198 -3.20 14.06 -19.32
N ILE A 199 -4.18 14.98 -19.26
CA ILE A 199 -5.57 14.64 -18.92
C ILE A 199 -6.16 13.71 -19.98
N ALA A 200 -5.98 14.01 -21.27
CA ALA A 200 -6.44 13.16 -22.37
C ALA A 200 -5.75 11.79 -22.31
N PHE A 201 -4.44 11.73 -22.10
CA PHE A 201 -3.72 10.47 -21.92
C PHE A 201 -4.27 9.63 -20.76
N PHE A 202 -4.63 10.27 -19.64
CA PHE A 202 -5.13 9.57 -18.45
C PHE A 202 -6.61 9.17 -18.52
N LEU A 203 -7.43 9.88 -19.29
CA LEU A 203 -8.90 9.68 -19.31
C LEU A 203 -9.47 9.23 -20.66
N GLN A 204 -8.74 9.33 -21.77
CA GLN A 204 -9.17 8.84 -23.09
C GLN A 204 -8.53 7.47 -23.40
N PRO A 205 -9.32 6.38 -23.46
CA PRO A 205 -8.78 5.04 -23.62
C PRO A 205 -8.29 4.76 -25.02
N ASP A 206 -7.06 4.27 -25.11
CA ASP A 206 -6.46 3.69 -26.31
C ASP A 206 -6.18 2.20 -26.08
N PHE A 207 -7.13 1.35 -26.48
CA PHE A 207 -7.01 -0.10 -26.33
C PHE A 207 -5.95 -0.73 -27.25
N SER A 208 -5.40 0.01 -28.23
CA SER A 208 -4.31 -0.51 -29.08
C SER A 208 -3.01 -0.75 -28.31
N LYS A 209 -2.86 -0.09 -27.14
CA LYS A 209 -1.70 -0.22 -26.25
C LYS A 209 -1.83 -1.35 -25.22
N VAL A 210 -3.00 -2.01 -25.15
CA VAL A 210 -3.26 -3.05 -24.16
C VAL A 210 -2.61 -4.36 -24.60
N THR A 211 -1.79 -4.92 -23.71
CA THR A 211 -1.15 -6.23 -23.89
C THR A 211 -1.47 -7.15 -22.71
N TRP A 212 -1.05 -8.41 -22.80
CA TRP A 212 -1.06 -9.30 -21.63
C TRP A 212 -0.24 -8.74 -20.46
N GLY A 213 0.87 -8.03 -20.75
CA GLY A 213 1.66 -7.33 -19.74
C GLY A 213 0.85 -6.24 -19.02
N THR A 214 0.01 -5.50 -19.75
CA THR A 214 -0.92 -4.51 -19.18
C THR A 214 -1.87 -5.12 -18.15
N LEU A 215 -2.41 -6.31 -18.45
CA LEU A 215 -3.31 -7.01 -17.54
C LEU A 215 -2.59 -7.46 -16.26
N PHE A 216 -1.38 -8.01 -16.38
CA PHE A 216 -0.58 -8.44 -15.22
C PHE A 216 -0.11 -7.26 -14.38
N ALA A 217 0.29 -6.16 -15.01
CA ALA A 217 0.63 -4.92 -14.32
C ALA A 217 -0.57 -4.37 -13.53
N ALA A 218 -1.77 -4.36 -14.13
CA ALA A 218 -2.98 -3.89 -13.47
C ALA A 218 -3.37 -4.78 -12.28
N LEU A 219 -3.20 -6.10 -12.43
CA LEU A 219 -3.49 -7.06 -11.38
C LEU A 219 -2.48 -6.97 -10.23
N GLY A 220 -1.18 -6.89 -10.52
CA GLY A 220 -0.14 -6.66 -9.50
C GLY A 220 -0.30 -5.31 -8.80
N GLN A 221 -0.71 -4.26 -9.52
CA GLN A 221 -0.99 -2.96 -8.94
C GLN A 221 -2.19 -3.00 -7.98
N ALA A 222 -3.26 -3.73 -8.31
CA ALA A 222 -4.43 -3.88 -7.44
C ALA A 222 -4.09 -4.59 -6.12
N PHE A 223 -3.22 -5.60 -6.16
CA PHE A 223 -2.78 -6.32 -4.95
C PHE A 223 -1.93 -5.45 -4.03
N PHE A 224 -1.02 -4.68 -4.63
CA PHE A 224 -0.18 -3.74 -3.88
C PHE A 224 -1.00 -2.62 -3.25
N SER A 225 -1.89 -1.98 -4.04
CA SER A 225 -2.71 -0.85 -3.58
C SER A 225 -3.63 -1.23 -2.44
N LEU A 226 -4.29 -2.39 -2.50
CA LEU A 226 -5.24 -2.80 -1.47
C LEU A 226 -4.60 -3.53 -0.27
N SER A 227 -3.27 -3.59 -0.19
CA SER A 227 -2.53 -4.29 0.86
C SER A 227 -2.96 -5.75 1.05
N LEU A 228 -3.15 -6.46 -0.08
CA LEU A 228 -3.71 -7.82 -0.10
C LEU A 228 -2.64 -8.90 0.10
N GLY A 229 -3.00 -9.98 0.81
CA GLY A 229 -2.15 -11.16 0.95
C GLY A 229 -1.07 -11.07 2.03
N MET A 230 -0.99 -9.94 2.73
CA MET A 230 -0.04 -9.69 3.81
C MET A 230 -0.69 -9.72 5.22
N GLY A 231 -1.98 -10.01 5.32
CA GLY A 231 -2.69 -10.15 6.60
C GLY A 231 -3.02 -8.81 7.29
N ALA A 232 -2.80 -7.67 6.63
CA ALA A 232 -3.15 -6.35 7.14
C ALA A 232 -4.66 -6.21 7.37
N MET A 233 -5.50 -6.60 6.39
CA MET A 233 -6.96 -6.52 6.55
C MET A 233 -7.49 -7.61 7.46
N ILE A 234 -6.84 -8.78 7.54
CA ILE A 234 -7.15 -9.77 8.59
C ILE A 234 -6.94 -9.16 9.99
N THR A 235 -5.80 -8.51 10.20
CA THR A 235 -5.45 -7.90 11.49
C THR A 235 -6.41 -6.77 11.83
N TYR A 236 -6.67 -5.83 10.91
CA TYR A 236 -7.60 -4.72 11.16
C TYR A 236 -9.06 -5.19 11.30
N GLY A 237 -9.46 -6.19 10.51
CA GLY A 237 -10.77 -6.83 10.62
C GLY A 237 -10.96 -7.54 11.96
N SER A 238 -9.89 -8.03 12.58
CA SER A 238 -9.93 -8.64 13.91
C SER A 238 -10.21 -7.68 15.07
N TYR A 239 -10.23 -6.36 14.82
CA TYR A 239 -10.63 -5.34 15.79
C TYR A 239 -12.05 -4.80 15.53
N LEU A 240 -12.71 -5.23 14.45
CA LEU A 240 -14.11 -4.90 14.16
C LEU A 240 -15.05 -5.51 15.20
N ARG A 241 -16.12 -4.79 15.55
CA ARG A 241 -17.15 -5.35 16.42
C ARG A 241 -18.03 -6.33 15.64
N PRO A 242 -18.70 -7.28 16.30
CA PRO A 242 -19.55 -8.26 15.62
C PRO A 242 -20.65 -7.65 14.73
N HIS A 243 -21.17 -6.47 15.07
CA HIS A 243 -22.24 -5.79 14.34
C HIS A 243 -21.76 -4.87 13.19
N ASP A 244 -20.45 -4.65 13.04
CA ASP A 244 -19.93 -3.76 12.01
C ASP A 244 -19.91 -4.45 10.64
N GLY A 245 -20.79 -4.07 9.71
CA GLY A 245 -20.91 -4.73 8.41
C GLY A 245 -19.61 -4.76 7.58
N ILE A 246 -19.19 -5.96 7.15
CA ILE A 246 -17.95 -6.16 6.37
C ILE A 246 -18.05 -5.55 4.98
N PHE A 247 -19.09 -5.92 4.21
CA PHE A 247 -19.15 -5.59 2.78
C PHE A 247 -19.13 -4.07 2.53
N GLY A 248 -19.97 -3.32 3.25
CA GLY A 248 -20.01 -1.87 3.10
C GLY A 248 -18.70 -1.21 3.55
N SER A 249 -18.00 -1.79 4.53
CA SER A 249 -16.72 -1.24 4.98
C SER A 249 -15.60 -1.56 4.00
N ALA A 250 -15.55 -2.78 3.45
CA ALA A 250 -14.66 -3.16 2.35
C ALA A 250 -14.88 -2.28 1.11
N LEU A 251 -16.14 -1.95 0.80
CA LEU A 251 -16.49 -1.12 -0.35
C LEU A 251 -15.93 0.30 -0.17
N TRP A 252 -16.13 0.90 1.00
CA TRP A 252 -15.59 2.23 1.30
C TRP A 252 -14.06 2.26 1.29
N VAL A 253 -13.40 1.24 1.86
CA VAL A 253 -11.94 1.12 1.80
C VAL A 253 -11.47 1.09 0.34
N THR A 254 -12.09 0.25 -0.48
CA THR A 254 -11.74 0.09 -1.91
C THR A 254 -11.99 1.39 -2.69
N VAL A 255 -13.11 2.07 -2.45
CA VAL A 255 -13.46 3.33 -3.11
C VAL A 255 -12.48 4.44 -2.74
N ILE A 256 -12.12 4.58 -1.45
CA ILE A 256 -11.19 5.61 -0.99
C ILE A 256 -9.79 5.35 -1.59
N ASP A 257 -9.29 4.12 -1.49
CA ASP A 257 -8.02 3.70 -2.09
C ASP A 257 -7.94 4.05 -3.59
N THR A 258 -8.96 3.62 -4.33
CA THR A 258 -9.06 3.86 -5.76
C THR A 258 -9.15 5.34 -6.09
N SER A 259 -9.94 6.10 -5.32
CA SER A 259 -10.11 7.54 -5.54
C SER A 259 -8.79 8.28 -5.35
N VAL A 260 -8.00 7.90 -4.34
CA VAL A 260 -6.67 8.49 -4.13
C VAL A 260 -5.72 8.14 -5.27
N ALA A 261 -5.72 6.90 -5.76
CA ALA A 261 -4.89 6.51 -6.92
C ALA A 261 -5.26 7.32 -8.18
N VAL A 262 -6.55 7.46 -8.47
CA VAL A 262 -7.05 8.24 -9.62
C VAL A 262 -6.68 9.72 -9.49
N LEU A 263 -6.88 10.30 -8.30
CA LEU A 263 -6.50 11.69 -8.04
C LEU A 263 -4.99 11.89 -8.12
N ALA A 264 -4.17 10.95 -7.65
CA ALA A 264 -2.71 11.01 -7.81
C ALA A 264 -2.28 10.94 -9.28
N GLY A 265 -2.96 10.13 -10.09
CA GLY A 265 -2.80 10.15 -11.56
C GLY A 265 -3.05 11.53 -12.15
N LEU A 266 -4.10 12.23 -11.68
CA LEU A 266 -4.41 13.62 -12.07
C LEU A 266 -3.47 14.67 -11.48
N VAL A 267 -2.75 14.38 -10.39
CA VAL A 267 -1.65 15.24 -9.91
C VAL A 267 -0.45 15.11 -10.84
N ILE A 268 -0.07 13.89 -11.21
CA ILE A 268 1.23 13.63 -11.82
C ILE A 268 1.19 13.73 -13.35
N LEU A 269 0.26 13.04 -14.01
CA LEU A 269 0.28 12.93 -15.48
C LEU A 269 0.04 14.28 -16.20
N PRO A 270 -0.92 15.14 -15.79
CA PRO A 270 -1.08 16.44 -16.42
C PRO A 270 0.16 17.32 -16.26
N ALA A 271 0.81 17.31 -15.10
CA ALA A 271 2.04 18.05 -14.85
C ALA A 271 3.23 17.53 -15.68
N VAL A 272 3.40 16.21 -15.77
CA VAL A 272 4.45 15.57 -16.58
C VAL A 272 4.32 15.98 -18.04
N PHE A 273 3.13 15.93 -18.61
CA PHE A 273 2.89 16.33 -20.00
C PHE A 273 3.02 17.84 -20.23
N ALA A 274 2.55 18.67 -19.29
CA ALA A 274 2.67 20.13 -19.36
C ALA A 274 4.13 20.60 -19.50
N PHE A 275 5.06 19.90 -18.85
CA PHE A 275 6.49 20.20 -18.89
C PHE A 275 7.28 19.31 -19.85
N GLY A 276 6.61 18.53 -20.70
CA GLY A 276 7.26 17.68 -21.71
C GLY A 276 8.13 16.55 -21.15
N ALA A 277 7.90 16.15 -19.89
CA ALA A 277 8.63 15.08 -19.24
C ALA A 277 8.08 13.68 -19.61
N GLU A 278 8.91 12.65 -19.43
CA GLU A 278 8.52 11.28 -19.74
C GLU A 278 7.75 10.63 -18.56
N PRO A 279 6.54 10.09 -18.78
CA PRO A 279 5.74 9.48 -17.71
C PRO A 279 6.26 8.09 -17.25
N SER A 280 7.22 7.49 -17.95
CA SER A 280 7.81 6.16 -17.72
C SER A 280 9.13 6.17 -16.95
N ALA A 281 9.37 7.18 -16.11
CA ALA A 281 10.63 7.32 -15.37
C ALA A 281 10.76 6.42 -14.10
N GLY A 282 9.86 5.46 -13.90
CA GLY A 282 9.86 4.57 -12.73
C GLY A 282 9.90 5.33 -11.38
N PRO A 283 10.68 4.87 -10.39
CA PRO A 283 10.88 5.59 -9.12
C PRO A 283 11.43 7.02 -9.28
N GLY A 284 12.20 7.27 -10.35
CA GLY A 284 12.74 8.59 -10.68
C GLY A 284 11.67 9.64 -10.96
N LEU A 285 10.46 9.23 -11.35
CA LEU A 285 9.34 10.14 -11.57
C LEU A 285 9.07 11.02 -10.34
N THR A 286 9.14 10.44 -9.14
CA THR A 286 8.77 11.14 -7.91
C THR A 286 9.91 11.99 -7.33
N PHE A 287 11.14 11.49 -7.38
CA PHE A 287 12.29 12.12 -6.72
C PHE A 287 13.19 12.94 -7.65
N ILE A 288 12.95 12.87 -8.96
CA ILE A 288 13.70 13.61 -9.98
C ILE A 288 12.76 14.48 -10.82
N THR A 289 11.81 13.85 -11.51
CA THR A 289 10.95 14.56 -12.47
C THR A 289 10.01 15.55 -11.78
N LEU A 290 9.33 15.17 -10.69
CA LEU A 290 8.41 16.08 -10.00
C LEU A 290 9.11 17.29 -9.36
N PRO A 291 10.25 17.15 -8.64
CA PRO A 291 10.99 18.32 -8.16
C PRO A 291 11.42 19.27 -9.27
N SER A 292 11.85 18.76 -10.43
CA SER A 292 12.23 19.63 -11.55
C SER A 292 11.04 20.35 -12.18
N ILE A 293 9.88 19.69 -12.21
CA ILE A 293 8.61 20.29 -12.61
C ILE A 293 8.18 21.37 -11.62
N PHE A 294 8.25 21.11 -10.32
CA PHE A 294 7.91 22.10 -9.30
C PHE A 294 8.82 23.33 -9.40
N ALA A 295 10.12 23.17 -9.63
CA ALA A 295 11.05 24.29 -9.78
C ALA A 295 10.69 25.27 -10.92
N GLN A 296 9.95 24.81 -11.92
CA GLN A 296 9.50 25.62 -13.06
C GLN A 296 8.13 26.27 -12.84
N MET A 297 7.42 25.92 -11.76
CA MET A 297 6.12 26.49 -11.45
C MET A 297 6.23 27.75 -10.57
N PRO A 298 5.39 28.76 -10.81
CA PRO A 298 5.08 29.76 -9.79
C PRO A 298 4.60 29.08 -8.50
N LEU A 299 5.18 29.48 -7.36
CA LEU A 299 4.96 28.86 -6.04
C LEU A 299 5.31 27.37 -5.99
N GLY A 300 6.22 26.91 -6.86
CA GLY A 300 6.68 25.53 -6.95
C GLY A 300 7.11 24.90 -5.62
N GLU A 301 7.82 25.66 -4.80
CA GLU A 301 8.26 25.23 -3.46
C GLU A 301 7.08 24.81 -2.57
N VAL A 302 5.99 25.58 -2.57
CA VAL A 302 4.78 25.25 -1.79
C VAL A 302 4.19 23.93 -2.27
N PHE A 303 4.10 23.72 -3.59
CA PHE A 303 3.56 22.48 -4.15
C PHE A 303 4.49 21.29 -3.88
N ALA A 304 5.80 21.46 -3.91
CA ALA A 304 6.77 20.43 -3.55
C ALA A 304 6.65 20.03 -2.07
N ILE A 305 6.57 21.00 -1.16
CA ILE A 305 6.38 20.75 0.29
C ILE A 305 5.07 19.98 0.51
N LEU A 306 3.97 20.44 -0.08
CA LEU A 306 2.67 19.77 0.02
C LEU A 306 2.70 18.34 -0.52
N PHE A 307 3.33 18.13 -1.67
CA PHE A 307 3.43 16.82 -2.31
C PHE A 307 4.24 15.83 -1.45
N PHE A 308 5.43 16.20 -1.00
CA PHE A 308 6.23 15.30 -0.15
C PHE A 308 5.64 15.12 1.24
N PHE A 309 4.96 16.14 1.80
CA PHE A 309 4.22 15.96 3.05
C PHE A 309 3.07 14.97 2.88
N LEU A 310 2.34 15.03 1.77
CA LEU A 310 1.31 14.05 1.42
C LEU A 310 1.88 12.63 1.29
N LEU A 311 3.06 12.47 0.68
CA LEU A 311 3.75 11.18 0.61
C LEU A 311 4.15 10.66 2.00
N VAL A 312 4.66 11.51 2.88
CA VAL A 312 4.98 11.13 4.27
C VAL A 312 3.74 10.65 5.01
N ILE A 313 2.61 11.33 4.83
CA ILE A 313 1.33 10.93 5.43
C ILE A 313 0.91 9.54 4.95
N ALA A 314 0.87 9.34 3.64
CA ALA A 314 0.48 8.07 3.03
C ALA A 314 1.43 6.92 3.43
N ALA A 315 2.73 7.20 3.45
CA ALA A 315 3.71 6.22 3.89
C ALA A 315 3.50 5.83 5.36
N LEU A 316 3.24 6.80 6.24
CA LEU A 316 3.10 6.56 7.67
C LEU A 316 1.87 5.69 7.96
N THR A 317 0.73 5.96 7.32
CA THR A 317 -0.49 5.18 7.53
C THR A 317 -0.34 3.73 7.08
N SER A 318 0.34 3.47 5.95
CA SER A 318 0.62 2.10 5.52
C SER A 318 1.64 1.39 6.42
N ALA A 319 2.75 2.05 6.79
CA ALA A 319 3.78 1.46 7.64
C ALA A 319 3.25 1.06 9.02
N VAL A 320 2.37 1.88 9.60
CA VAL A 320 1.67 1.58 10.86
C VAL A 320 0.84 0.30 10.75
N SER A 321 0.19 0.07 9.61
CA SER A 321 -0.61 -1.15 9.40
C SER A 321 0.25 -2.40 9.29
N LEU A 322 1.36 -2.34 8.57
CA LEU A 322 2.31 -3.45 8.44
C LEU A 322 2.97 -3.80 9.77
N LEU A 323 3.37 -2.78 10.54
CA LEU A 323 3.93 -2.97 11.89
C LEU A 323 2.90 -3.62 12.82
N GLU A 324 1.63 -3.23 12.74
CA GLU A 324 0.57 -3.84 13.56
C GLU A 324 0.37 -5.33 13.27
N VAL A 325 0.50 -5.79 12.02
CA VAL A 325 0.40 -7.22 11.68
C VAL A 325 1.40 -8.05 12.49
N VAL A 326 2.64 -7.59 12.57
CA VAL A 326 3.73 -8.29 13.27
C VAL A 326 3.55 -8.17 14.79
N VAL A 327 3.21 -6.98 15.28
CA VAL A 327 2.97 -6.75 16.72
C VAL A 327 1.79 -7.58 17.24
N ALA A 328 0.67 -7.59 16.52
CA ALA A 328 -0.53 -8.34 16.88
C ALA A 328 -0.27 -9.84 17.00
N TYR A 329 0.56 -10.41 16.12
CA TYR A 329 0.96 -11.82 16.21
C TYR A 329 1.66 -12.13 17.54
N PHE A 330 2.68 -11.34 17.91
CA PHE A 330 3.43 -11.59 19.14
C PHE A 330 2.58 -11.34 20.41
N VAL A 331 1.73 -10.32 20.37
CA VAL A 331 0.82 -10.02 21.49
C VAL A 331 -0.21 -11.13 21.66
N ASP A 332 -0.85 -11.58 20.58
CA ASP A 332 -1.92 -12.57 20.64
C ASP A 332 -1.41 -14.00 20.94
N GLU A 333 -0.34 -14.46 20.28
CA GLU A 333 0.13 -15.85 20.42
C GLU A 333 0.98 -16.08 21.67
N PHE A 334 1.70 -15.06 22.14
CA PHE A 334 2.63 -15.18 23.28
C PHE A 334 2.20 -14.37 24.51
N SER A 335 1.05 -13.70 24.47
CA SER A 335 0.61 -12.77 25.54
C SER A 335 1.69 -11.74 25.88
N ALA A 336 2.48 -11.33 24.88
CA ALA A 336 3.60 -10.42 25.06
C ALA A 336 3.13 -9.00 25.39
N ASN A 337 3.94 -8.25 26.13
CA ASN A 337 3.65 -6.85 26.42
C ASN A 337 3.74 -6.00 25.13
N ARG A 338 2.63 -5.36 24.75
CA ARG A 338 2.52 -4.57 23.50
C ARG A 338 3.61 -3.51 23.33
N ILE A 339 3.94 -2.77 24.39
CA ILE A 339 4.93 -1.69 24.34
C ILE A 339 6.30 -2.29 24.00
N ASN A 340 6.72 -3.32 24.75
CA ASN A 340 8.00 -3.99 24.51
C ASN A 340 8.05 -4.64 23.13
N THR A 341 6.97 -5.34 22.73
CA THR A 341 6.86 -5.96 21.41
C THR A 341 6.99 -4.92 20.29
N THR A 342 6.29 -3.80 20.39
CA THR A 342 6.35 -2.73 19.36
C THR A 342 7.76 -2.14 19.25
N MET A 343 8.42 -1.89 20.39
CA MET A 343 9.80 -1.38 20.40
C MET A 343 10.78 -2.39 19.79
N ILE A 344 10.68 -3.66 20.15
CA ILE A 344 11.56 -4.73 19.64
C ILE A 344 11.34 -4.93 18.13
N VAL A 345 10.08 -5.06 17.70
CA VAL A 345 9.75 -5.24 16.28
C VAL A 345 10.18 -4.01 15.47
N GLY A 346 9.97 -2.80 15.98
CA GLY A 346 10.42 -1.57 15.33
C GLY A 346 11.95 -1.47 15.21
N ALA A 347 12.68 -1.78 16.28
CA ALA A 347 14.15 -1.81 16.25
C ALA A 347 14.68 -2.87 15.28
N PHE A 348 14.08 -4.07 15.29
CA PHE A 348 14.47 -5.15 14.39
C PHE A 348 14.14 -4.80 12.93
N THR A 349 12.99 -4.19 12.67
CA THR A 349 12.61 -3.66 11.35
C THR A 349 13.67 -2.68 10.84
N PHE A 350 14.09 -1.72 11.67
CA PHE A 350 15.14 -0.77 11.29
C PHE A 350 16.45 -1.47 10.94
N VAL A 351 16.90 -2.42 11.77
CA VAL A 351 18.13 -3.19 11.49
C VAL A 351 18.04 -3.93 10.15
N VAL A 352 16.90 -4.55 9.85
CA VAL A 352 16.68 -5.27 8.57
C VAL A 352 16.52 -4.30 7.39
N ALA A 353 16.09 -3.07 7.62
CA ALA A 353 15.98 -2.04 6.59
C ALA A 353 17.35 -1.49 6.12
N VAL A 354 18.36 -1.47 7.00
CA VAL A 354 19.69 -0.92 6.71
C VAL A 354 20.34 -1.55 5.46
N PRO A 355 20.41 -2.90 5.31
CA PRO A 355 20.88 -3.54 4.09
C PRO A 355 20.22 -3.04 2.81
N SER A 356 18.90 -2.87 2.82
CA SER A 356 18.15 -2.36 1.66
C SER A 356 18.55 -0.94 1.32
N SER A 357 18.69 -0.05 2.31
CA SER A 357 19.18 1.31 2.12
C SER A 357 20.59 1.34 1.53
N LEU A 358 21.53 0.59 2.13
CA LEU A 358 22.92 0.57 1.68
C LEU A 358 23.10 -0.07 0.29
N SER A 359 22.16 -0.91 -0.15
CA SER A 359 22.23 -1.57 -1.47
C SER A 359 22.17 -0.61 -2.66
N LEU A 360 21.75 0.65 -2.43
CA LEU A 360 21.76 1.71 -3.45
C LEU A 360 23.10 2.47 -3.53
N GLY A 361 24.05 2.16 -2.65
CA GLY A 361 25.36 2.81 -2.58
C GLY A 361 26.47 1.80 -2.29
N VAL A 362 27.03 1.87 -1.09
CA VAL A 362 28.19 1.07 -0.66
C VAL A 362 27.97 -0.45 -0.73
N TRP A 363 26.72 -0.94 -0.71
CA TRP A 363 26.39 -2.35 -0.84
C TRP A 363 25.82 -2.74 -2.22
N SER A 364 25.94 -1.88 -3.23
CA SER A 364 25.48 -2.16 -4.60
C SER A 364 26.04 -3.44 -5.23
N GLY A 365 27.23 -3.89 -4.79
CA GLY A 365 27.82 -5.15 -5.22
C GLY A 365 27.20 -6.42 -4.59
N TYR A 366 26.42 -6.29 -3.51
CA TYR A 366 25.75 -7.42 -2.87
C TYR A 366 24.40 -7.66 -3.53
N THR A 367 24.32 -8.75 -4.29
CA THR A 367 23.11 -9.09 -5.03
C THR A 367 22.48 -10.39 -4.55
N ILE A 368 21.15 -10.46 -4.62
CA ILE A 368 20.35 -11.66 -4.39
C ILE A 368 19.64 -11.96 -5.70
N ALA A 369 19.95 -13.12 -6.30
CA ALA A 369 19.44 -13.51 -7.62
C ALA A 369 19.63 -12.42 -8.70
N GLY A 370 20.78 -11.73 -8.67
CA GLY A 370 21.13 -10.68 -9.65
C GLY A 370 20.48 -9.32 -9.44
N LYS A 371 19.73 -9.12 -8.34
CA LYS A 371 19.13 -7.83 -7.94
C LYS A 371 19.83 -7.28 -6.70
N GLY A 372 19.88 -5.95 -6.55
CA GLY A 372 20.28 -5.33 -5.29
C GLY A 372 19.33 -5.75 -4.16
N VAL A 373 19.76 -5.63 -2.89
CA VAL A 373 18.98 -6.12 -1.74
C VAL A 373 17.57 -5.52 -1.71
N LEU A 374 17.42 -4.21 -1.92
CA LEU A 374 16.11 -3.56 -1.95
C LEU A 374 15.21 -4.16 -3.03
N ASP A 375 15.70 -4.22 -4.27
CA ASP A 375 14.95 -4.73 -5.42
C ASP A 375 14.62 -6.23 -5.29
N ALA A 376 15.50 -6.99 -4.64
CA ALA A 376 15.29 -8.41 -4.39
C ALA A 376 14.16 -8.65 -3.38
N LEU A 377 14.08 -7.83 -2.32
CA LEU A 377 13.01 -7.92 -1.32
C LEU A 377 11.68 -7.39 -1.89
N ASP A 378 11.72 -6.32 -2.69
CA ASP A 378 10.56 -5.83 -3.42
C ASP A 378 10.01 -6.92 -4.35
N PHE A 379 10.87 -7.56 -5.15
CA PHE A 379 10.49 -8.66 -6.03
C PHE A 379 9.93 -9.86 -5.25
N LEU A 380 10.62 -10.29 -4.18
CA LEU A 380 10.16 -11.40 -3.34
C LEU A 380 8.73 -11.16 -2.83
N THR A 381 8.43 -9.94 -2.42
CA THR A 381 7.13 -9.63 -1.84
C THR A 381 6.06 -9.41 -2.90
N ASN A 382 6.29 -8.49 -3.85
CA ASN A 382 5.33 -8.11 -4.88
C ASN A 382 5.00 -9.25 -5.85
N ASN A 383 5.98 -10.06 -6.22
CA ASN A 383 5.82 -11.07 -7.26
C ASN A 383 5.57 -12.48 -6.70
N ILE A 384 5.92 -12.74 -5.44
CA ILE A 384 5.85 -14.08 -4.86
C ILE A 384 4.96 -14.11 -3.62
N THR A 385 5.39 -13.52 -2.51
CA THR A 385 4.73 -13.80 -1.22
C THR A 385 3.37 -13.13 -1.08
N MET A 386 3.16 -11.93 -1.63
CA MET A 386 1.84 -11.28 -1.66
C MET A 386 0.83 -12.06 -2.52
N PRO A 387 1.13 -12.41 -3.80
CA PRO A 387 0.26 -13.29 -4.59
C PRO A 387 0.00 -14.64 -3.92
N VAL A 388 1.02 -15.29 -3.34
CA VAL A 388 0.85 -16.55 -2.61
C VAL A 388 -0.10 -16.37 -1.42
N GLY A 389 0.07 -15.33 -0.61
CA GLY A 389 -0.82 -15.02 0.50
C GLY A 389 -2.26 -14.78 0.04
N GLY A 390 -2.44 -13.98 -1.01
CA GLY A 390 -3.75 -13.73 -1.61
C GLY A 390 -4.42 -14.99 -2.16
N LEU A 391 -3.64 -15.87 -2.82
CA LEU A 391 -4.11 -17.15 -3.34
C LEU A 391 -4.56 -18.07 -2.19
N LEU A 392 -3.76 -18.19 -1.13
CA LEU A 392 -4.10 -18.98 0.04
C LEU A 392 -5.38 -18.47 0.72
N ILE A 393 -5.54 -17.15 0.85
CA ILE A 393 -6.74 -16.52 1.40
C ILE A 393 -7.97 -16.81 0.53
N ALA A 394 -7.85 -16.65 -0.79
CA ALA A 394 -8.94 -16.90 -1.73
C ALA A 394 -9.36 -18.38 -1.71
N LEU A 395 -8.40 -19.31 -1.73
CA LEU A 395 -8.67 -20.75 -1.62
C LEU A 395 -9.29 -21.10 -0.27
N PHE A 396 -8.80 -20.49 0.82
CA PHE A 396 -9.31 -20.74 2.16
C PHE A 396 -10.78 -20.32 2.29
N VAL A 397 -11.11 -19.08 1.93
CA VAL A 397 -12.48 -18.57 2.03
C VAL A 397 -13.40 -19.18 0.98
N GLY A 398 -12.87 -19.51 -0.20
CA GLY A 398 -13.63 -20.16 -1.26
C GLY A 398 -14.04 -21.59 -0.92
N TRP A 399 -13.12 -22.38 -0.35
CA TRP A 399 -13.25 -23.84 -0.33
C TRP A 399 -13.11 -24.51 1.03
N VAL A 400 -12.56 -23.84 2.04
CA VAL A 400 -12.18 -24.48 3.32
C VAL A 400 -13.01 -23.98 4.47
N ILE A 401 -13.24 -22.67 4.55
CA ILE A 401 -14.04 -22.09 5.62
C ILE A 401 -15.47 -22.65 5.58
N LYS A 402 -16.03 -22.88 6.78
CA LYS A 402 -17.41 -23.36 6.92
C LYS A 402 -18.39 -22.38 6.27
N PRO A 403 -19.30 -22.85 5.39
CA PRO A 403 -20.23 -21.98 4.67
C PRO A 403 -21.11 -21.11 5.58
N GLU A 404 -21.40 -21.57 6.79
CA GLU A 404 -22.22 -20.86 7.78
C GLU A 404 -21.54 -19.58 8.25
N ILE A 405 -20.22 -19.61 8.48
CA ILE A 405 -19.44 -18.43 8.89
C ILE A 405 -19.52 -17.37 7.80
N VAL A 406 -19.35 -17.76 6.54
CA VAL A 406 -19.46 -16.84 5.41
C VAL A 406 -20.89 -16.33 5.26
N ARG A 407 -21.89 -17.19 5.48
CA ARG A 407 -23.30 -16.84 5.37
C ARG A 407 -23.69 -15.81 6.42
N ASP A 408 -23.46 -16.09 7.70
CA ASP A 408 -23.92 -15.24 8.80
C ASP A 408 -23.27 -13.84 8.71
N LEU A 409 -21.99 -13.79 8.31
CA LEU A 409 -21.25 -12.52 8.20
C LEU A 409 -21.66 -11.66 7.00
N VAL A 410 -22.25 -12.26 5.96
CA VAL A 410 -22.70 -11.59 4.73
C VAL A 410 -24.22 -11.31 4.76
N GLU A 411 -25.02 -12.19 5.36
CA GLU A 411 -26.48 -12.04 5.49
C GLU A 411 -26.87 -10.94 6.48
N ASP A 412 -26.08 -10.71 7.54
CA ASP A 412 -26.26 -9.56 8.46
C ASP A 412 -26.18 -8.20 7.75
N SER A 413 -25.60 -8.14 6.55
CA SER A 413 -25.37 -6.90 5.80
C SER A 413 -26.52 -6.50 4.86
N LYS A 414 -27.66 -7.21 4.86
CA LYS A 414 -28.80 -6.96 3.95
C LYS A 414 -28.42 -6.89 2.46
N ILE A 415 -27.43 -7.68 2.06
CA ILE A 415 -26.90 -7.70 0.69
C ILE A 415 -27.82 -8.56 -0.20
N PRO A 416 -28.12 -8.13 -1.45
CA PRO A 416 -28.89 -8.95 -2.38
C PRO A 416 -28.24 -10.33 -2.62
N PRO A 417 -29.00 -11.44 -2.60
CA PRO A 417 -28.46 -12.79 -2.78
C PRO A 417 -27.62 -12.96 -4.06
N ILE A 418 -27.98 -12.25 -5.13
CA ILE A 418 -27.23 -12.26 -6.40
C ILE A 418 -25.80 -11.71 -6.26
N VAL A 419 -25.61 -10.68 -5.42
CA VAL A 419 -24.29 -10.09 -5.17
C VAL A 419 -23.43 -11.06 -4.37
N VAL A 420 -24.02 -11.74 -3.39
CA VAL A 420 -23.34 -12.79 -2.62
C VAL A 420 -22.93 -13.96 -3.52
N ALA A 421 -23.81 -14.39 -4.41
CA ALA A 421 -23.52 -15.45 -5.38
C ALA A 421 -22.38 -15.06 -6.33
N ALA A 422 -22.41 -13.82 -6.86
CA ALA A 422 -21.35 -13.30 -7.72
C ALA A 422 -20.00 -13.25 -6.98
N TRP A 423 -19.98 -12.69 -5.76
CA TRP A 423 -18.77 -12.66 -4.93
C TRP A 423 -18.23 -14.08 -4.65
N ARG A 424 -19.11 -15.04 -4.35
CA ARG A 424 -18.71 -16.45 -4.14
C ARG A 424 -18.07 -17.06 -5.38
N ILE A 425 -18.55 -16.76 -6.59
CA ILE A 425 -17.93 -17.21 -7.85
C ILE A 425 -16.54 -16.59 -8.00
N VAL A 426 -16.42 -15.27 -7.74
CA VAL A 426 -15.15 -14.57 -7.86
C VAL A 426 -14.11 -15.14 -6.88
N ILE A 427 -14.43 -15.24 -5.59
CA ILE A 427 -13.46 -15.71 -4.59
C ILE A 427 -13.09 -17.19 -4.75
N ARG A 428 -14.01 -18.04 -5.27
CA ARG A 428 -13.75 -19.48 -5.47
C ARG A 428 -12.95 -19.79 -6.72
N PHE A 429 -13.16 -19.05 -7.80
CA PHE A 429 -12.64 -19.41 -9.12
C PHE A 429 -11.84 -18.28 -9.76
N VAL A 430 -12.45 -17.10 -9.93
CA VAL A 430 -11.84 -16.01 -10.70
C VAL A 430 -10.58 -15.47 -10.02
N ALA A 431 -10.66 -15.16 -8.72
CA ALA A 431 -9.54 -14.63 -7.96
C ALA A 431 -8.39 -15.65 -7.86
N PRO A 432 -8.58 -16.93 -7.46
CA PRO A 432 -7.49 -17.90 -7.45
C PRO A 432 -6.78 -18.07 -8.80
N VAL A 433 -7.55 -18.16 -9.90
CA VAL A 433 -6.97 -18.32 -11.25
C VAL A 433 -6.20 -17.07 -11.67
N ALA A 434 -6.76 -15.88 -11.46
CA ALA A 434 -6.10 -14.63 -11.79
C ALA A 434 -4.78 -14.47 -10.99
N ILE A 435 -4.82 -14.71 -9.67
CA ILE A 435 -3.66 -14.61 -8.79
C ILE A 435 -2.58 -15.63 -9.15
N ALA A 436 -2.96 -16.88 -9.42
CA ALA A 436 -2.02 -17.90 -9.86
C ALA A 436 -1.34 -17.50 -11.18
N THR A 437 -2.07 -16.83 -12.08
CA THR A 437 -1.49 -16.35 -13.34
C THR A 437 -0.45 -15.25 -13.12
N ILE A 438 -0.66 -14.33 -12.17
CA ILE A 438 0.38 -13.35 -11.76
C ILE A 438 1.60 -14.07 -11.24
N LEU A 439 1.41 -15.05 -10.35
CA LEU A 439 2.51 -15.74 -9.69
C LEU A 439 3.38 -16.46 -10.72
N VAL A 440 2.76 -17.11 -11.72
CA VAL A 440 3.48 -17.75 -12.82
C VAL A 440 4.19 -16.70 -13.69
N ASN A 441 3.51 -15.62 -14.07
CA ASN A 441 4.12 -14.57 -14.89
C ASN A 441 5.24 -13.80 -14.18
N GLY A 442 5.20 -13.67 -12.85
CA GLY A 442 6.25 -13.03 -12.08
C GLY A 442 7.53 -13.85 -11.98
N LEU A 443 7.48 -15.15 -12.28
CA LEU A 443 8.60 -16.10 -12.18
C LEU A 443 9.24 -16.46 -13.53
N VAL A 444 8.55 -16.19 -14.64
CA VAL A 444 8.96 -16.51 -16.02
C VAL A 444 9.16 -15.21 -16.78
#